data_AF-A0A954T8M8-F1
#
_entry.id   AF-A0A954T8M8-F1
#
_cell.length_a   1.000
_cell.length_b   1.000
_cell.length_c   1.000
_cell.angle_alpha   90.00
_cell.angle_beta   90.00
_cell.angle_gamma   90.00
#
_symmetry.space_group_name_H-M   'P 1'
#
loop_
_entity.id
_entity.type
_entity.pdbx_description
1 polymer ?
#
loop_
_entity_poly.entity_id
_entity_poly.type
_entity_poly.pdbx_seq_one_letter_code
_entity_poly.pdbx_strand_id
1 'polypeptide(L)' 'MRIETIRVHNFKTLQSVELKDLPAFCVFVGRNGSGKTTLFRVFAFLKHCLEHNVRSALNAEGGEERV' A
#
# COMPACT_ATOMS: atom_id res chain seq x y z
N MET A 1 -8.98 2.17 14.55
CA MET A 1 -8.92 3.19 13.49
C MET A 1 -9.57 2.61 12.24
N ARG A 2 -10.45 3.34 11.55
CA ARG A 2 -11.12 2.89 10.32
C ARG A 2 -10.47 3.59 9.12
N ILE A 3 -10.17 2.83 8.07
CA ILE A 3 -9.68 3.38 6.80
C ILE A 3 -10.91 3.70 5.95
N GLU A 4 -11.12 4.98 5.65
CA GLU A 4 -12.28 5.45 4.85
C GLU A 4 -11.92 5.65 3.39
N THR A 5 -10.68 6.05 3.11
CA THR A 5 -10.18 6.26 1.76
C THR A 5 -8.70 5.91 1.70
N ILE A 6 -8.28 5.30 0.60
CA ILE A 6 -6.86 5.13 0.27
C ILE A 6 -6.61 5.50 -1.18
N ARG A 7 -5.56 6.29 -1.40
CA ARG A 7 -5.09 6.68 -2.73
C ARG A 7 -3.63 6.29 -2.86
N VAL A 8 -3.32 5.57 -3.92
CA VAL A 8 -2.00 5.00 -4.17
C VAL A 8 -1.56 5.40 -5.58
N HIS A 9 -0.34 5.95 -5.67
CA HIS A 9 0.30 6.30 -6.93
C HIS A 9 1.67 5.69 -7.01
N ASN A 10 1.98 5.07 -8.15
CA ASN A 10 3.30 4.52 -8.47
C ASN A 10 3.90 3.63 -7.36
N PHE A 11 3.08 2.76 -6.77
CA PHE A 11 3.52 1.80 -5.76
C PHE A 11 3.63 0.40 -6.38
N LYS A 12 4.85 0.02 -6.77
CA LYS A 12 5.15 -1.23 -7.49
C LYS A 12 4.21 -1.40 -8.70
N THR A 13 3.41 -2.46 -8.73
CA THR A 13 2.48 -2.75 -9.82
C THR A 13 1.22 -1.86 -9.82
N LEU A 14 1.02 -1.01 -8.81
CA LEU A 14 -0.13 -0.11 -8.72
C LEU A 14 0.24 1.29 -9.23
N GLN A 15 -0.13 1.59 -10.47
CA GLN A 15 0.13 2.90 -11.07
C GLN A 15 -0.74 4.00 -10.46
N SER A 16 -2.06 3.78 -10.40
CA SER A 16 -3.04 4.71 -9.82
C SER A 16 -4.23 3.90 -9.31
N VAL A 17 -4.45 3.93 -8.00
CA VAL A 17 -5.60 3.28 -7.33
C VAL A 17 -6.21 4.28 -6.36
N GLU A 18 -7.54 4.37 -6.39
CA GLU A 18 -8.32 5.14 -5.43
C GLU A 18 -9.50 4.29 -4.96
N LEU A 19 -9.53 4.01 -3.66
CA LEU A 19 -10.66 3.35 -3.00
C LEU A 19 -11.31 4.38 -2.09
N LYS A 20 -12.56 4.75 -2.40
CA LYS A 20 -13.39 5.68 -1.61
C LYS A 20 -14.43 4.89 -0.83
N ASP A 21 -14.93 5.51 0.24
CA ASP A 21 -16.06 5.02 1.02
C ASP A 21 -15.90 3.57 1.50
N LEU A 22 -14.68 3.23 1.94
CA LEU A 22 -14.34 1.86 2.32
C LEU A 22 -15.21 1.38 3.50
N PRO A 23 -15.98 0.29 3.31
CA PRO A 23 -16.79 -0.27 4.38
C PRO A 23 -15.92 -0.99 5.42
N ALA A 24 -16.48 -1.24 6.61
CA ALA A 24 -15.78 -1.98 7.67
C ALA A 24 -15.37 -3.40 7.24
N PHE A 25 -16.10 -3.99 6.29
CA PHE A 25 -15.80 -5.28 5.69
C PHE A 25 -15.83 -5.17 4.17
N CYS A 26 -14.72 -5.49 3.51
CA CYS A 26 -14.58 -5.49 2.06
C CYS A 26 -13.79 -6.71 1.59
N VAL A 27 -14.05 -7.15 0.35
CA VAL A 27 -13.36 -8.28 -0.28
C VAL A 27 -12.79 -7.81 -1.62
N PHE A 28 -11.49 -8.04 -1.84
CA PHE A 28 -10.79 -7.68 -3.08
C PHE A 28 -10.58 -8.91 -3.95
N VAL A 29 -11.29 -8.98 -5.08
CA VAL A 29 -11.24 -10.09 -6.04
C VAL A 29 -10.63 -9.64 -7.37
N GLY A 30 -9.87 -10.51 -8.03
CA GLY A 30 -9.24 -10.20 -9.31
C GLY A 30 -8.32 -11.33 -9.78
N ARG A 31 -7.86 -11.27 -11.04
CA ARG A 31 -6.97 -12.27 -11.64
C ARG A 31 -5.60 -12.35 -10.94
N ASN A 32 -4.89 -13.47 -11.09
CA ASN A 32 -3.50 -13.56 -10.62
C ASN A 32 -2.64 -12.49 -11.30
N GLY A 33 -1.75 -11.86 -10.53
CA GLY A 33 -0.94 -10.73 -11.02
C GLY A 33 -1.64 -9.37 -11.07
N SER A 34 -2.94 -9.26 -10.76
CA SER A 34 -3.66 -7.97 -10.81
C SER A 34 -3.33 -6.97 -9.69
N GLY A 35 -2.24 -7.18 -8.94
CA GLY A 35 -1.81 -6.27 -7.88
C GLY A 35 -2.52 -6.41 -6.53
N LYS A 36 -3.31 -7.46 -6.29
CA LYS A 36 -4.00 -7.69 -4.99
C LYS A 36 -3.01 -7.74 -3.81
N THR A 37 -1.97 -8.57 -3.90
CA THR A 37 -0.92 -8.64 -2.86
C THR A 37 -0.21 -7.30 -2.69
N THR A 38 0.00 -6.56 -3.78
CA THR A 38 0.58 -5.21 -3.75
C THR A 38 -0.31 -4.22 -3.00
N LEU A 39 -1.64 -4.29 -3.17
CA LEU A 39 -2.58 -3.46 -2.42
C LEU A 39 -2.47 -3.71 -0.90
N PHE A 40 -2.37 -4.96 -0.47
CA PHE A 40 -2.16 -5.29 0.95
C PHE A 40 -0.78 -4.83 1.45
N ARG A 41 0.26 -4.86 0.61
CA ARG A 41 1.58 -4.31 0.95
C ARG A 41 1.54 -2.81 1.23
N VAL A 42 0.64 -2.04 0.61
CA VAL A 42 0.49 -0.60 0.92
C VAL A 42 0.14 -0.41 2.40
N PHE A 43 -0.78 -1.20 2.95
CA PHE A 43 -1.11 -1.11 4.37
C PHE A 43 0.05 -1.52 5.27
N ALA A 44 0.82 -2.55 4.88
CA ALA A 44 2.02 -2.95 5.61
C ALA A 44 3.09 -1.85 5.61
N PHE A 45 3.30 -1.18 4.47
CA PHE A 45 4.21 -0.05 4.34
C PHE A 45 3.78 1.12 5.24
N LEU A 46 2.50 1.49 5.21
CA LEU A 46 1.96 2.55 6.08
C LEU A 46 2.11 2.21 7.55
N LYS A 47 1.85 0.96 7.95
CA LYS A 47 2.08 0.47 9.32
C LYS A 47 3.55 0.63 9.72
N HIS A 48 4.48 0.22 8.85
CA HIS A 48 5.91 0.35 9.11
C HIS A 48 6.31 1.83 9.26
N CYS A 49 5.83 2.71 8.38
CA CYS A 49 6.08 4.15 8.49
C CYS A 49 5.66 4.74 9.84
N LEU A 50 4.52 4.27 10.38
CA LEU A 50 3.96 4.73 11.66
C LEU A 50 4.69 4.13 12.87
N GLU A 51 5.10 2.86 12.79
CA GLU A 51 5.83 2.18 13.88
C GLU A 51 7.30 2.60 13.96
N HIS A 52 7.88 2.98 12.83
CA HIS A 52 9.28 3.37 12.71
C HIS A 52 9.38 4.73 12.03
N ASN A 53 9.72 4.76 10.74
CA ASN A 53 9.74 5.96 9.92
C ASN A 53 9.69 5.59 8.43
N VAL A 54 9.49 6.60 7.59
CA VAL A 54 9.37 6.44 6.13
C VAL A 54 10.63 5.86 5.51
N ARG A 55 11.82 6.25 5.97
CA ARG A 55 13.09 5.77 5.42
C ARG A 55 13.30 4.28 5.67
N SER A 56 13.01 3.82 6.88
CA SER A 56 13.04 2.41 7.25
C SER A 56 12.05 1.59 6.41
N ALA A 57 10.83 2.09 6.26
CA ALA A 57 9.81 1.43 5.46
C ALA A 57 10.19 1.38 3.97
N LEU A 58 10.78 2.44 3.44
CA LEU A 58 11.25 2.51 2.05
C LEU A 58 12.38 1.52 1.80
N ASN A 59 13.36 1.45 2.70
CA ASN A 59 14.45 0.48 2.63
C ASN A 59 13.92 -0.96 2.67
N ALA A 60 12.94 -1.24 3.53
CA ALA A 60 12.29 -2.56 3.62
C ALA A 60 11.54 -2.97 2.34
N GLU A 61 11.09 -1.99 1.54
CA GLU A 61 10.46 -2.24 0.24
C GLU A 61 11.47 -2.39 -0.91
N GLY A 62 12.78 -2.29 -0.62
CA GLY A 62 13.87 -2.36 -1.59
C GLY A 62 14.28 -1.00 -2.16
N GLY A 63 13.92 0.10 -1.49
CA GLY A 63 14.41 1.43 -1.87
C GLY A 63 15.91 1.56 -1.60
N GLU A 64 16.67 1.90 -2.63
CA GLU A 64 18.09 2.23 -2.51
C GLU A 64 18.25 3.71 -2.16
N GLU A 65 19.22 4.03 -1.29
CA GLU A 65 19.74 5.39 -1.19
C GLU A 65 20.42 5.73 -2.51
N ARG A 66 19.81 6.62 -3.29
CA ARG A 66 20.57 7.34 -4.31
C ARG A 66 21.46 8.34 -3.58
N VAL A 67 22.74 8.00 -3.49
CA VAL A 67 23.85 8.91 -3.18
C VAL A 67 23.93 9.98 -4.25
#